data_AF-A0A2M7QUA3-F1
#
_entry.id   AF-A0A2M7QUA3-F1
#
_cell.length_a   1.000
_cell.length_b   1.000
_cell.length_c   1.000
_cell.angle_alpha   90.00
_cell.angle_beta   90.00
_cell.angle_gamma   90.00
#
_symmetry.space_group_name_H-M   'P 1'
#
loop_
_entity.id
_entity.type
_entity.pdbx_description
1 polymer ?
#
loop_
_entity_poly.entity_id
_entity_poly.type
_entity_poly.pdbx_seq_one_letter_code
_entity_poly.pdbx_strand_id
1 'polypeptide(L)' 'LKENRFVDTQLEFGIQPSWHAGYLPLFRIPIDQVVVNDQVKVYNRFLGEPTGSDHLPILVEVGVK' A
#
# COMPACT_ATOMS: atom_id res chain seq x y z
N LEU A 1 -11.31 -24.38 -9.30
CA LEU A 1 -10.47 -23.42 -8.56
C LEU A 1 -11.39 -22.26 -8.18
N LYS A 2 -11.79 -22.15 -6.91
CA LYS A 2 -12.41 -20.90 -6.42
C LYS A 2 -11.31 -19.85 -6.53
N GLU A 3 -11.42 -18.95 -7.49
CA GLU A 3 -10.41 -17.91 -7.70
C GLU A 3 -10.28 -17.09 -6.41
N ASN A 4 -9.16 -17.26 -5.70
CA ASN A 4 -8.81 -16.39 -4.58
C ASN A 4 -8.54 -15.02 -5.20
N ARG A 5 -9.57 -14.16 -5.20
CA ARG A 5 -9.46 -12.80 -5.72
C ARG A 5 -8.49 -12.03 -4.84
N PHE A 6 -7.28 -11.86 -5.34
CA PHE A 6 -6.26 -11.02 -4.75
C PHE A 6 -6.50 -9.58 -5.21
N VAL A 7 -6.55 -8.65 -4.26
CA VAL A 7 -6.79 -7.23 -4.53
C VAL A 7 -5.68 -6.40 -3.89
N ASP A 8 -5.22 -5.38 -4.61
CA ASP A 8 -4.32 -4.40 -4.02
C ASP A 8 -5.10 -3.59 -2.98
N THR A 9 -4.55 -3.54 -1.76
CA THR A 9 -5.07 -2.76 -0.65
C THR A 9 -5.17 -1.27 -0.96
N GLN A 10 -4.48 -0.76 -2.00
CA GLN A 10 -4.58 0.63 -2.44
C GLN A 10 -5.98 1.05 -2.90
N LEU A 11 -6.79 0.13 -3.44
CA LEU A 11 -8.06 0.44 -4.09
C LEU A 11 -9.03 1.24 -3.21
N GLU A 12 -9.00 1.03 -1.89
CA GLU A 12 -9.90 1.70 -0.93
C GLU A 12 -9.26 2.88 -0.20
N PHE A 13 -7.96 3.16 -0.41
CA PHE A 13 -7.18 4.14 0.37
C PHE A 13 -6.45 5.18 -0.48
N GLY A 14 -6.82 5.30 -1.76
CA GLY A 14 -6.27 6.29 -2.70
C GLY A 14 -4.83 5.99 -3.13
N ILE A 15 -4.34 6.78 -4.10
CA ILE A 15 -2.99 6.60 -4.65
C ILE A 15 -1.94 6.94 -3.59
N GLN A 16 -1.04 6.01 -3.30
CA GLN A 16 0.03 6.20 -2.32
C GLN A 16 1.39 6.02 -2.97
N PRO A 17 1.97 7.11 -3.49
CA PRO A 17 3.18 7.04 -4.27
C PRO A 17 4.41 6.92 -3.36
N SER A 18 4.84 5.68 -3.13
CA SER A 18 5.91 5.30 -2.21
C SER A 18 7.31 5.67 -2.71
N TRP A 19 7.52 5.80 -4.02
CA TRP A 19 8.83 6.10 -4.61
C TRP A 19 8.75 7.35 -5.50
N HIS A 20 9.66 8.30 -5.55
CA HIS A 20 10.95 8.39 -4.91
C HIS A 20 10.83 9.29 -3.67
N ALA A 21 11.13 8.76 -2.48
CA ALA A 21 10.89 9.43 -1.19
C ALA A 21 11.52 10.83 -1.09
N GLY A 22 12.67 11.04 -1.76
CA GLY A 22 13.35 12.34 -1.82
C GLY A 22 12.66 13.41 -2.70
N TYR A 23 11.62 13.07 -3.46
CA TYR A 23 10.90 14.02 -4.32
C TYR A 23 9.67 14.59 -3.62
N LEU A 24 9.20 15.73 -4.14
CA LEU A 24 7.90 16.29 -3.73
C LEU A 24 6.78 15.26 -4.00
N PRO A 25 5.74 15.18 -3.15
CA PRO A 25 4.69 14.16 -3.27
C PRO A 25 4.06 14.05 -4.67
N LEU A 26 3.93 15.15 -5.40
CA LEU A 26 3.35 15.18 -6.76
C LEU A 26 4.19 14.44 -7.81
N PHE A 27 5.50 14.27 -7.59
CA PHE A 27 6.42 13.62 -8.53
C PHE A 27 6.79 12.19 -8.11
N ARG A 28 6.09 11.64 -7.12
CA ARG A 28 6.25 10.26 -6.70
C ARG A 28 5.31 9.36 -7.52
N ILE A 29 5.63 8.08 -7.60
CA ILE A 29 5.04 7.01 -8.37
C ILE A 29 4.68 5.84 -7.40
N PRO A 30 3.46 5.30 -7.48
CA PRO A 30 2.98 4.20 -6.63
C PRO A 30 3.39 2.84 -7.20
N ILE A 31 4.63 2.42 -6.96
CA ILE A 31 5.15 1.15 -7.50
C ILE A 31 5.15 -0.01 -6.49
N ASP A 32 5.02 0.29 -5.19
CA ASP A 32 4.94 -0.76 -4.16
C ASP A 32 3.49 -1.14 -3.87
N GLN A 33 3.24 -2.45 -3.82
CA GLN A 33 1.91 -3.02 -3.68
C GLN A 33 1.83 -3.91 -2.44
N VAL A 34 0.68 -3.87 -1.77
CA VAL A 34 0.32 -4.86 -0.75
C VAL A 34 -0.99 -5.48 -1.21
N VAL A 35 -0.97 -6.78 -1.45
CA VAL A 35 -2.07 -7.52 -2.06
C VAL A 35 -2.63 -8.53 -1.05
N VAL A 36 -3.96 -8.55 -0.88
CA VAL A 36 -4.63 -9.42 0.09
C VAL A 36 -5.73 -10.24 -0.58
N ASN A 37 -6.06 -11.40 0.00
CA ASN A 37 -7.18 -12.23 -0.43
C ASN A 37 -8.48 -11.83 0.27
N ASP A 38 -9.56 -12.53 -0.04
CA ASP A 38 -10.88 -12.26 0.52
C ASP A 38 -11.06 -12.67 1.99
N GLN A 39 -10.08 -13.27 2.65
CA GLN A 39 -10.09 -13.62 4.08
C GLN A 39 -9.52 -12.51 4.97
N VAL A 40 -8.87 -11.50 4.37
CA VAL A 40 -8.26 -10.38 5.09
C VAL A 40 -9.11 -9.13 4.92
N LYS A 41 -9.38 -8.43 6.02
CA LYS A 41 -9.96 -7.09 6.03
C LYS A 41 -8.85 -6.07 6.27
N VAL A 42 -8.82 -5.02 5.45
CA VAL A 42 -7.92 -3.87 5.61
C VAL A 42 -8.67 -2.77 6.35
N TYR A 43 -8.11 -2.25 7.42
CA TYR A 43 -8.69 -1.18 8.22
C TYR A 43 -8.09 0.18 7.86
N ASN A 44 -6.76 0.23 7.69
CA ASN A 44 -6.02 1.43 7.34
C ASN A 44 -4.87 1.10 6.39
N ARG A 45 -4.52 2.03 5.51
CA ARG A 45 -3.32 1.99 4.67
C ARG A 45 -2.78 3.40 4.47
N PHE A 46 -1.51 3.62 4.75
CA PHE A 46 -0.85 4.91 4.57
C PHE A 46 0.65 4.75 4.34
N LEU A 47 1.28 5.79 3.80
CA LEU A 47 2.75 5.87 3.72
C LEU A 47 3.30 6.31 5.08
N GLY A 48 4.35 5.62 5.54
CA GLY A 48 5.11 5.98 6.72
C GLY A 48 6.10 7.11 6.47
N GLU A 49 6.76 7.53 7.55
CA GLU A 49 7.82 8.53 7.51
C GLU A 49 9.08 8.01 6.76
N PRO A 50 9.90 8.91 6.18
CA PRO A 50 11.16 8.53 5.55
C PRO A 50 12.09 7.78 6.51
N THR A 51 12.63 6.66 6.04
CA THR A 51 13.55 5.81 6.83
C THR A 51 15.01 5.91 6.37
N GLY A 52 15.30 6.76 5.39
CA GLY A 52 16.58 6.82 4.68
C GLY A 52 16.65 5.94 3.43
N SER A 53 15.62 5.13 3.15
CA SER A 53 15.40 4.49 1.84
C SER A 53 14.89 5.51 0.81
N ASP A 54 15.10 5.21 -0.47
CA ASP A 54 14.47 5.88 -1.60
C ASP A 54 12.97 5.56 -1.76
N HIS A 55 12.45 4.61 -0.96
CA HIS A 55 11.04 4.31 -0.82
C HIS A 55 10.49 4.77 0.54
N LEU A 56 9.24 5.22 0.56
CA LEU A 56 8.45 5.38 1.79
C LEU A 56 7.82 4.03 2.17
N PRO A 57 7.86 3.63 3.45
CA PRO A 57 7.20 2.40 3.89
C PRO A 57 5.69 2.45 3.64
N ILE A 58 5.10 1.34 3.20
CA ILE A 58 3.64 1.18 3.22
C ILE A 58 3.26 0.51 4.53
N LEU A 59 2.42 1.18 5.32
CA LEU A 59 1.87 0.68 6.58
C LEU A 59 0.42 0.26 6.32
N VAL A 60 0.08 -0.99 6.67
CA VAL A 60 -1.26 -1.55 6.48
C VAL A 60 -1.73 -2.18 7.79
N GLU A 61 -2.90 -1.76 8.26
CA GLU A 61 -3.59 -2.38 9.39
C GLU A 61 -4.59 -3.41 8.87
N VAL A 62 -4.45 -4.66 9.31
CA VAL A 62 -5.25 -5.78 8.82
C VAL A 62 -5.82 -6.64 9.94
N GLY A 63 -6.89 -7.35 9.66
CA GLY A 63 -7.42 -8.42 10.50
C GLY A 63 -8.02 -9.54 9.66
N VAL A 64 -8.29 -10.67 10.32
CA VAL A 64 -9.00 -11.79 9.72
C VAL A 64 -10.50 -11.49 9.73
N LYS A 65 -11.20 -11.86 8.66
CA LYS A 65 -12.67 -11.75 8.57
C LYS A 65 -13.41 -12.79 9.40
#